data_AF-A0A1V6IY32-F1
#
_entry.id   AF-A0A1V6IY32-F1
#
_cell.length_a   1.000
_cell.length_b   1.000
_cell.length_c   1.000
_cell.angle_alpha   90.00
_cell.angle_beta   90.00
_cell.angle_gamma   90.00
#
_symmetry.space_group_name_H-M   'P 1'
#
loop_
_entity.id
_entity.type
_entity.pdbx_description
1 polymer ?
#
loop_
_entity_poly.entity_id
_entity_poly.type
_entity_poly.pdbx_seq_one_letter_code
_entity_poly.pdbx_strand_id
1 'polypeptide(L)'
;MTLLEIINIINFIVGDRSPDIGFTPKRFGQMLHIASLKHYKRKLGLPEEYQPGMPLPRQAFDITQKITEDMRGFKIELSGNNMLKFYNGKAAYPDRYYYPSSMSAVREDGGMKKVTFVTDQRMDEMMGNYVDIPSYEYPVATFQNDYIQIAPESITKAKFVYLRLPEKPVYSVKVINGVSVYDSQNSTQLEWDEVNQIDIMAILLSDLGISLRREDVMQVAEKHKIQGI
;
A
#
# COMPACT_ATOMS: atom_id res chain seq x y z
N MET A 1 6.93 -8.74 -14.22
CA MET A 1 8.38 -8.45 -14.36
C MET A 1 9.07 -8.83 -13.07
N THR A 2 10.23 -9.49 -13.16
CA THR A 2 11.04 -9.87 -11.99
C THR A 2 11.97 -8.74 -11.58
N LEU A 3 12.44 -8.73 -10.32
CA LEU A 3 13.44 -7.74 -9.88
C LEU A 3 14.73 -7.74 -10.72
N LEU A 4 15.11 -8.90 -11.29
CA LEU A 4 16.26 -9.01 -12.18
C LEU A 4 16.04 -8.25 -13.50
N GLU A 5 14.85 -8.37 -14.07
CA GLU A 5 14.49 -7.61 -15.28
C GLU A 5 14.45 -6.10 -14.99
N ILE A 6 13.86 -5.72 -13.86
CA ILE A 6 13.77 -4.32 -13.42
C ILE A 6 15.16 -3.70 -13.26
N ILE A 7 16.09 -4.38 -12.56
CA ILE A 7 17.44 -3.86 -12.36
C ILE A 7 18.23 -3.80 -13.67
N ASN A 8 18.04 -4.77 -14.58
CA ASN A 8 18.72 -4.76 -15.88
C ASN A 8 18.24 -3.59 -16.75
N ILE A 9 16.93 -3.33 -16.79
CA ILE A 9 16.37 -2.18 -17.51
C ILE A 9 16.89 -0.87 -16.91
N ILE A 10 16.90 -0.73 -15.58
CA ILE A 10 17.40 0.47 -14.91
C ILE A 10 18.90 0.66 -15.18
N ASN A 11 19.71 -0.39 -15.05
CA ASN A 11 21.15 -0.32 -15.32
C ASN A 11 21.45 0.00 -16.79
N PHE A 12 20.66 -0.53 -17.74
CA PHE A 12 20.81 -0.18 -19.14
C PHE A 12 20.55 1.31 -19.40
N ILE A 13 19.47 1.85 -18.82
CA ILE A 13 19.12 3.27 -18.93
C ILE A 13 20.17 4.17 -18.24
N VAL A 14 20.61 3.78 -17.05
CA VAL A 14 21.61 4.53 -16.27
C VAL A 14 22.97 4.45 -16.93
N GLY A 15 23.38 3.30 -17.46
CA GLY A 15 24.66 3.13 -18.16
C GLY A 15 24.78 3.99 -19.41
N ASP A 16 23.68 4.14 -20.17
CA ASP A 16 23.62 5.01 -21.35
C ASP A 16 23.72 6.51 -20.98
N ARG A 17 23.19 6.91 -19.82
CA ARG A 17 23.04 8.34 -19.46
C ARG A 17 23.94 8.85 -18.35
N SER A 18 24.44 7.98 -17.47
CA SER A 18 25.17 8.30 -16.25
C SER A 18 25.94 7.08 -15.74
N PRO A 19 27.07 6.71 -16.38
CA PRO A 19 27.83 5.49 -16.07
C PRO A 19 28.48 5.46 -14.67
N ASP A 20 28.50 6.59 -13.96
CA ASP A 20 29.17 6.73 -12.65
C ASP A 20 28.27 6.35 -11.45
N ILE A 21 26.98 6.05 -11.69
CA ILE A 21 26.04 5.66 -10.62
C ILE A 21 26.06 4.13 -10.45
N GLY A 22 26.95 3.64 -9.58
CA GLY A 22 26.95 2.24 -9.15
C GLY A 22 25.90 1.95 -8.07
N PHE A 23 24.97 1.02 -8.32
CA PHE A 23 24.03 0.54 -7.29
C PHE A 23 24.61 -0.63 -6.51
N THR A 24 24.68 -0.49 -5.18
CA THR A 24 24.78 -1.67 -4.32
C THR A 24 23.42 -2.35 -4.22
N PRO A 25 23.33 -3.69 -4.13
CA PRO A 25 22.07 -4.43 -4.01
C PRO A 25 21.12 -3.87 -2.94
N LYS A 26 21.69 -3.48 -1.79
CA LYS A 26 20.95 -2.88 -0.67
C LYS A 26 20.38 -1.50 -1.03
N ARG A 27 21.16 -0.63 -1.67
CA ARG A 27 20.71 0.71 -2.07
C ARG A 27 19.61 0.62 -3.13
N PHE A 28 19.75 -0.31 -4.08
CA PHE A 28 18.73 -0.56 -5.09
C PHE A 28 17.40 -0.97 -4.46
N GLY A 29 17.40 -1.97 -3.56
CA GLY A 29 16.18 -2.40 -2.86
C GLY A 29 15.52 -1.27 -2.06
N GLN A 30 16.31 -0.42 -1.40
CA GLN A 30 15.79 0.75 -0.68
C GLN A 30 15.16 1.79 -1.61
N MET A 31 15.81 2.11 -2.73
CA MET A 31 15.28 3.08 -3.69
C MET A 31 14.01 2.56 -4.37
N LEU A 32 13.99 1.28 -4.73
CA LEU A 32 12.80 0.65 -5.29
C LEU A 32 11.64 0.64 -4.30
N HIS A 33 11.92 0.39 -3.02
CA HIS A 33 10.92 0.50 -1.98
C HIS A 33 10.35 1.92 -1.86
N ILE A 34 11.20 2.94 -1.82
CA ILE A 34 10.75 4.34 -1.75
C ILE A 34 9.91 4.71 -2.97
N ALA A 35 10.33 4.33 -4.18
CA ALA A 35 9.57 4.56 -5.40
C ALA A 35 8.21 3.85 -5.36
N SER A 36 8.15 2.61 -4.85
CA SER A 36 6.89 1.87 -4.67
C SER A 36 5.95 2.56 -3.68
N LEU A 37 6.47 3.14 -2.59
CA LEU A 37 5.68 3.88 -1.62
C LEU A 37 5.18 5.21 -2.18
N LYS A 38 5.99 5.91 -2.99
CA LYS A 38 5.55 7.12 -3.70
C LYS A 38 4.41 6.82 -4.67
N HIS A 39 4.52 5.72 -5.42
CA HIS A 39 3.43 5.25 -6.29
C HIS A 39 2.17 4.90 -5.50
N TYR A 40 2.33 4.18 -4.39
CA TYR A 40 1.24 3.85 -3.49
C TYR A 40 0.52 5.10 -2.96
N LYS A 41 1.28 6.10 -2.47
CA LYS A 41 0.74 7.38 -1.97
C LYS A 41 -0.06 8.12 -3.06
N ARG A 42 0.43 8.14 -4.30
CA ARG A 42 -0.27 8.74 -5.45
C ARG A 42 -1.60 8.05 -5.74
N LYS A 43 -1.65 6.72 -5.69
CA LYS A 43 -2.87 5.94 -5.94
C LYS A 43 -3.89 6.05 -4.82
N LEU A 44 -3.45 6.12 -3.56
CA LEU A 44 -4.36 6.33 -2.43
C LEU A 44 -5.02 7.72 -2.49
N GLY A 45 -4.24 8.72 -2.91
CA GLY A 45 -4.65 10.11 -3.03
C GLY A 45 -3.75 11.00 -2.20
N LEU A 46 -3.32 12.12 -2.80
CA LEU A 46 -2.41 13.08 -2.17
C LEU A 46 -3.23 14.18 -1.48
N PRO A 47 -3.08 14.38 -0.16
CA PRO A 47 -3.62 15.57 0.50
C PRO A 47 -3.08 16.87 -0.10
N GLU A 48 -1.86 16.85 -0.64
CA GLU A 48 -1.18 17.99 -1.29
C GLU A 48 -1.85 18.44 -2.59
N GLU A 49 -2.63 17.58 -3.26
CA GLU A 49 -3.36 17.93 -4.48
C GLU A 49 -4.74 18.55 -4.20
N TYR A 50 -5.15 18.67 -2.93
CA TYR A 50 -6.37 19.40 -2.58
C TYR A 50 -6.19 20.89 -2.86
N GLN A 51 -6.98 21.42 -3.80
CA GLN A 51 -7.08 22.85 -4.07
C GLN A 51 -8.43 23.38 -3.58
N PRO A 52 -8.47 24.56 -2.93
CA PRO A 52 -9.73 25.20 -2.56
C PRO A 52 -10.63 25.39 -3.81
N GLY A 53 -11.80 24.73 -3.81
CA GLY A 53 -12.72 24.72 -4.96
C GLY A 53 -12.80 23.38 -5.73
N MET A 54 -11.89 22.44 -5.49
CA MET A 54 -11.95 21.06 -5.98
C MET A 54 -11.83 20.09 -4.80
N PRO A 55 -12.96 19.59 -4.24
CA PRO A 55 -12.97 18.80 -3.01
C PRO A 55 -12.47 17.35 -3.19
N LEU A 56 -12.06 16.95 -4.41
CA LEU A 56 -11.55 15.61 -4.71
C LEU A 56 -10.17 15.73 -5.38
N PRO A 57 -9.16 14.95 -4.92
CA PRO A 57 -7.86 14.89 -5.58
C PRO A 57 -8.01 14.21 -6.94
N ARG A 58 -7.06 14.45 -7.86
CA ARG A 58 -7.14 13.93 -9.25
C ARG A 58 -7.11 12.40 -9.31
N GLN A 59 -6.52 11.76 -8.30
CA GLN A 59 -6.53 10.32 -8.08
C GLN A 59 -6.81 10.06 -6.59
N ALA A 60 -7.77 9.18 -6.30
CA ALA A 60 -7.93 8.62 -4.96
C ALA A 60 -8.48 7.20 -5.03
N PHE A 61 -8.19 6.44 -4.00
CA PHE A 61 -8.75 5.10 -3.82
C PHE A 61 -10.29 5.17 -3.76
N ASP A 62 -10.94 4.21 -4.43
CA ASP A 62 -12.40 4.08 -4.54
C ASP A 62 -13.14 5.16 -5.38
N ILE A 63 -12.43 6.10 -6.00
CA ILE A 63 -13.05 7.06 -6.95
C ILE A 63 -13.25 6.43 -8.33
N THR A 64 -12.26 5.68 -8.83
CA THR A 64 -12.34 5.00 -10.13
C THR A 64 -12.10 3.52 -9.98
N GLN A 65 -12.82 2.70 -10.75
CA GLN A 65 -12.65 1.24 -10.75
C GLN A 65 -11.21 0.83 -11.07
N LYS A 66 -10.51 1.59 -11.92
CA LYS A 66 -9.11 1.34 -12.27
C LYS A 66 -8.19 1.45 -11.05
N ILE A 67 -8.32 2.51 -10.24
CA ILE A 67 -7.49 2.68 -9.03
C ILE A 67 -7.84 1.61 -7.99
N THR A 68 -9.12 1.27 -7.85
CA THR A 68 -9.54 0.18 -6.95
C THR A 68 -8.95 -1.16 -7.38
N GLU A 69 -8.89 -1.43 -8.68
CA GLU A 69 -8.29 -2.64 -9.23
C GLU A 69 -6.76 -2.65 -9.05
N ASP A 70 -6.08 -1.54 -9.34
CA ASP A 70 -4.63 -1.38 -9.12
C ASP A 70 -4.25 -1.63 -7.64
N MET A 71 -5.09 -1.16 -6.71
CA MET A 71 -4.85 -1.28 -5.26
C MET A 71 -5.38 -2.57 -4.65
N ARG A 72 -6.08 -3.42 -5.43
CA ARG A 72 -6.76 -4.63 -4.93
C ARG A 72 -5.80 -5.59 -4.23
N GLY A 73 -4.58 -5.76 -4.74
CA GLY A 73 -3.57 -6.64 -4.14
C GLY A 73 -3.16 -6.26 -2.72
N PHE A 74 -3.39 -5.00 -2.33
CA PHE A 74 -3.09 -4.47 -1.01
C PHE A 74 -4.33 -4.42 -0.09
N LYS A 75 -5.50 -4.82 -0.60
CA LYS A 75 -6.74 -4.85 0.18
C LYS A 75 -6.83 -6.18 0.92
N ILE A 76 -6.80 -6.11 2.25
CA ILE A 76 -6.94 -7.26 3.13
C ILE A 76 -8.32 -7.23 3.78
N GLU A 77 -9.01 -8.37 3.73
CA GLU A 77 -10.27 -8.59 4.44
C GLU A 77 -10.04 -9.54 5.62
N LEU A 78 -10.32 -9.05 6.82
CA LEU A 78 -10.42 -9.84 8.04
C LEU A 78 -11.88 -10.27 8.23
N SER A 79 -12.18 -11.51 7.86
CA SER A 79 -13.51 -12.10 8.00
C SER A 79 -13.44 -13.57 8.45
N GLY A 80 -14.60 -14.17 8.76
CA GLY A 80 -14.70 -15.53 9.27
C GLY A 80 -13.89 -15.74 10.56
N ASN A 81 -13.01 -16.74 10.56
CA ASN A 81 -12.18 -17.08 11.73
C ASN A 81 -11.08 -16.02 12.02
N ASN A 82 -10.75 -15.17 11.05
CA ASN A 82 -9.70 -14.17 11.12
C ASN A 82 -10.24 -12.75 11.32
N MET A 83 -11.47 -12.60 11.82
CA MET A 83 -12.06 -11.31 12.16
C MET A 83 -11.21 -10.54 13.18
N LEU A 84 -11.30 -9.21 13.12
CA LEU A 84 -10.69 -8.33 14.11
C LEU A 84 -11.38 -8.57 15.46
N LYS A 85 -10.58 -8.92 16.47
CA LYS A 85 -11.07 -9.24 17.83
C LYS A 85 -10.84 -8.05 18.75
N PHE A 86 -11.88 -7.67 19.46
CA PHE A 86 -11.84 -6.60 20.45
C PHE A 86 -11.84 -7.20 21.87
N TYR A 87 -11.03 -6.60 22.73
CA TYR A 87 -10.97 -6.86 24.15
C TYR A 87 -11.20 -5.54 24.87
N ASN A 88 -12.28 -5.44 25.65
CA ASN A 88 -12.73 -4.20 26.30
C ASN A 88 -12.82 -3.02 25.32
N GLY A 89 -13.48 -3.23 24.17
CA GLY A 89 -13.63 -2.21 23.14
C GLY A 89 -12.36 -1.85 22.37
N LYS A 90 -11.24 -2.58 22.52
CA LYS A 90 -9.96 -2.27 21.87
C LYS A 90 -9.42 -3.44 21.05
N ALA A 91 -8.90 -3.17 19.86
CA ALA A 91 -8.22 -4.14 19.01
C ALA A 91 -6.86 -3.62 18.54
N ALA A 92 -5.83 -4.46 18.56
CA ALA A 92 -4.54 -4.09 17.99
C ALA A 92 -4.63 -3.94 16.47
N TYR A 93 -3.80 -3.08 15.89
CA TYR A 93 -3.71 -2.98 14.44
C TYR A 93 -3.21 -4.28 13.82
N PRO A 94 -3.80 -4.70 12.69
CA PRO A 94 -3.25 -5.78 11.88
C PRO A 94 -1.84 -5.45 11.35
N ASP A 95 -1.06 -6.47 11.03
CA ASP A 95 0.27 -6.30 10.43
C ASP A 95 0.20 -5.46 9.14
N ARG A 96 1.16 -4.53 8.99
CA ARG A 96 1.27 -3.62 7.83
C ARG A 96 0.02 -2.80 7.53
N TYR A 97 -0.89 -2.60 8.49
CA TYR A 97 -2.04 -1.72 8.33
C TYR A 97 -1.63 -0.30 7.93
N TYR A 98 -2.38 0.32 7.00
CA TYR A 98 -2.16 1.71 6.58
C TYR A 98 -3.42 2.55 6.52
N TYR A 99 -4.46 2.08 5.84
CA TYR A 99 -5.68 2.87 5.61
C TYR A 99 -6.94 2.02 5.78
N PRO A 100 -7.95 2.46 6.54
CA PRO A 100 -9.19 1.70 6.73
C PRO A 100 -10.09 1.86 5.50
N SER A 101 -10.68 0.76 5.02
CA SER A 101 -11.66 0.80 3.92
C SER A 101 -13.09 0.65 4.45
N SER A 102 -13.37 -0.40 5.21
CA SER A 102 -14.68 -0.60 5.83
C SER A 102 -14.62 -1.49 7.05
N MET A 103 -15.60 -1.36 7.94
CA MET A 103 -15.73 -2.20 9.12
C MET A 103 -17.20 -2.54 9.37
N SER A 104 -17.47 -3.75 9.85
CA SER A 104 -18.81 -4.19 10.22
C SER A 104 -18.76 -5.03 11.48
N ALA A 105 -19.44 -4.59 12.53
CA ALA A 105 -19.54 -5.28 13.80
C ALA A 105 -20.42 -6.52 13.65
N VAL A 106 -20.01 -7.60 14.30
CA VAL A 106 -20.77 -8.85 14.35
C VAL A 106 -21.58 -8.86 15.63
N ARG A 107 -22.90 -9.02 15.50
CA ARG A 107 -23.82 -9.21 16.60
C ARG A 107 -23.79 -10.67 17.07
N GLU A 108 -24.26 -10.90 18.29
CA GLU A 108 -24.37 -12.27 18.84
C GLU A 108 -25.30 -13.17 18.03
N ASP A 109 -26.30 -12.58 17.38
CA ASP A 109 -27.23 -13.26 16.46
C ASP A 109 -26.63 -13.59 15.08
N GLY A 110 -25.37 -13.22 14.83
CA GLY A 110 -24.68 -13.39 13.55
C GLY A 110 -24.96 -12.29 12.53
N GLY A 111 -25.84 -11.33 12.84
CA GLY A 111 -26.09 -10.16 12.02
C GLY A 111 -24.87 -9.23 11.96
N MET A 112 -24.67 -8.57 10.82
CA MET A 112 -23.60 -7.59 10.64
C MET A 112 -24.16 -6.18 10.55
N LYS A 113 -23.55 -5.24 11.30
CA LYS A 113 -23.88 -3.82 11.24
C LYS A 113 -22.66 -3.01 10.86
N LYS A 114 -22.83 -2.08 9.92
CA LYS A 114 -21.75 -1.20 9.46
C LYS A 114 -21.27 -0.34 10.62
N VAL A 115 -19.95 -0.29 10.83
CA VAL A 115 -19.32 0.59 11.80
C VAL A 115 -18.95 1.89 11.13
N THR A 116 -19.26 3.00 11.78
CA THR A 116 -18.90 4.34 11.29
C THR A 116 -17.58 4.77 11.91
N PHE A 117 -16.64 5.25 11.08
CA PHE A 117 -15.39 5.82 11.57
C PHE A 117 -15.62 7.27 11.98
N VAL A 118 -15.25 7.59 13.21
CA VAL A 118 -15.40 8.94 13.78
C VAL A 118 -14.04 9.46 14.25
N THR A 119 -13.96 10.77 14.44
CA THR A 119 -12.77 11.40 15.05
C THR A 119 -12.80 11.21 16.56
N ASP A 120 -11.64 11.36 17.22
CA ASP A 120 -11.54 11.25 18.67
C ASP A 120 -12.49 12.24 19.39
N GLN A 121 -12.55 13.49 18.92
CA GLN A 121 -13.47 14.47 19.46
C GLN A 121 -14.93 14.02 19.38
N ARG A 122 -15.36 13.47 18.23
CA ARG A 122 -16.75 13.04 18.05
C ARG A 122 -17.07 11.83 18.92
N MET A 123 -16.10 10.95 19.13
CA MET A 123 -16.23 9.82 20.06
C MET A 123 -16.44 10.30 21.49
N ASP A 124 -15.64 11.26 21.94
CA ASP A 124 -15.77 11.84 23.28
C ASP A 124 -17.13 12.54 23.47
N GLU A 125 -17.59 13.28 22.46
CA GLU A 125 -18.92 13.90 22.46
C GLU A 125 -20.05 12.86 22.55
N MET A 126 -19.94 11.77 21.79
CA MET A 126 -20.93 10.68 21.80
C MET A 126 -20.96 9.93 23.13
N MET A 127 -19.81 9.73 23.77
CA MET A 127 -19.74 9.06 25.08
C MET A 127 -20.26 9.95 26.22
N GLY A 128 -20.18 11.27 26.08
CA GLY A 128 -20.72 12.23 27.06
C GLY A 128 -22.20 12.58 26.88
N ASN A 129 -22.82 12.25 25.75
CA ASN A 129 -24.20 12.63 25.42
C ASN A 129 -25.14 11.42 25.47
N TYR A 130 -26.27 11.53 26.18
CA TYR A 130 -27.26 10.45 26.30
C TYR A 130 -28.05 10.16 25.01
N VAL A 131 -28.15 11.12 24.09
CA VAL A 131 -28.97 10.98 22.88
C VAL A 131 -28.24 10.20 21.78
N ASP A 132 -26.93 10.39 21.65
CA ASP A 132 -26.10 9.85 20.56
C ASP A 132 -25.21 8.67 21.03
N ILE A 133 -25.58 7.99 22.12
CA ILE A 133 -24.76 6.90 22.67
C ILE A 133 -24.60 5.79 21.63
N PRO A 134 -23.36 5.36 21.33
CA PRO A 134 -23.12 4.23 20.44
C PRO A 134 -23.79 2.96 20.94
N SER A 135 -24.48 2.27 20.04
CA SER A 135 -25.17 1.01 20.33
C SER A 135 -24.82 -0.04 19.28
N TYR A 136 -25.24 -1.28 19.47
CA TYR A 136 -25.05 -2.33 18.46
C TYR A 136 -25.70 -2.01 17.10
N GLU A 137 -26.76 -1.21 17.09
CA GLU A 137 -27.41 -0.77 15.84
C GLU A 137 -26.62 0.34 15.14
N TYR A 138 -25.92 1.18 15.92
CA TYR A 138 -25.13 2.30 15.44
C TYR A 138 -23.71 2.26 16.05
N PRO A 139 -22.90 1.25 15.66
CA PRO A 139 -21.56 1.13 16.20
C PRO A 139 -20.61 2.14 15.57
N VAL A 140 -19.70 2.65 16.39
CA VAL A 140 -18.67 3.63 15.95
C VAL A 140 -17.28 3.14 16.32
N ALA A 141 -16.29 3.53 15.54
CA ALA A 141 -14.90 3.22 15.84
C ALA A 141 -13.99 4.44 15.63
N THR A 142 -12.94 4.52 16.45
CA THR A 142 -11.85 5.49 16.34
C THR A 142 -10.51 4.78 16.23
N PHE A 143 -9.54 5.49 15.67
CA PHE A 143 -8.21 4.99 15.38
C PHE A 143 -7.20 5.70 16.29
N GLN A 144 -6.76 5.02 17.34
CA GLN A 144 -5.74 5.52 18.26
C GLN A 144 -4.34 5.17 17.73
N ASN A 145 -3.28 5.60 18.43
CA ASN A 145 -1.90 5.35 18.02
C ASN A 145 -1.58 3.84 17.84
N ASP A 146 -1.97 3.00 18.81
CA ASP A 146 -1.58 1.59 18.83
C ASP A 146 -2.77 0.62 18.72
N TYR A 147 -3.99 1.13 18.76
CA TYR A 147 -5.20 0.31 18.74
C TYR A 147 -6.37 1.01 18.06
N ILE A 148 -7.32 0.19 17.63
CA ILE A 148 -8.63 0.58 17.15
C ILE A 148 -9.60 0.47 18.34
N GLN A 149 -10.30 1.55 18.64
CA GLN A 149 -11.35 1.55 19.65
C GLN A 149 -12.71 1.40 18.98
N ILE A 150 -13.60 0.59 19.55
CA ILE A 150 -14.97 0.42 19.09
C ILE A 150 -15.93 0.69 20.25
N ALA A 151 -17.05 1.34 19.95
CA ALA A 151 -18.19 1.46 20.85
C ALA A 151 -19.47 0.95 20.17
N PRO A 152 -20.35 0.27 20.92
CA PRO A 152 -20.23 -0.09 22.35
C PRO A 152 -19.16 -1.18 22.61
N GLU A 153 -18.56 -1.18 23.80
CA GLU A 153 -17.50 -2.12 24.21
C GLU A 153 -17.93 -3.59 24.21
N SER A 154 -19.25 -3.83 24.20
CA SER A 154 -19.84 -5.15 24.09
C SER A 154 -19.52 -5.84 22.76
N ILE A 155 -19.17 -5.09 21.71
CA ILE A 155 -18.75 -5.65 20.42
C ILE A 155 -17.40 -6.35 20.59
N THR A 156 -17.39 -7.67 20.39
CA THR A 156 -16.19 -8.50 20.54
C THR A 156 -15.49 -8.79 19.23
N LYS A 157 -16.19 -8.69 18.09
CA LYS A 157 -15.64 -9.02 16.76
C LYS A 157 -16.19 -8.09 15.69
N ALA A 158 -15.34 -7.72 14.73
CA ALA A 158 -15.76 -7.04 13.52
C ALA A 158 -15.09 -7.62 12.27
N LYS A 159 -15.85 -7.66 11.17
CA LYS A 159 -15.27 -7.74 9.83
C LYS A 159 -14.54 -6.43 9.57
N PHE A 160 -13.27 -6.48 9.19
CA PHE A 160 -12.48 -5.30 8.92
C PHE A 160 -11.78 -5.42 7.57
N VAL A 161 -11.93 -4.40 6.73
CA VAL A 161 -11.30 -4.31 5.42
C VAL A 161 -10.39 -3.09 5.43
N TYR A 162 -9.13 -3.29 5.10
CA TYR A 162 -8.13 -2.22 5.11
C TYR A 162 -7.14 -2.41 3.96
N LEU A 163 -6.43 -1.33 3.66
CA LEU A 163 -5.27 -1.34 2.78
C LEU A 163 -4.01 -1.50 3.61
N ARG A 164 -3.18 -2.48 3.25
CA ARG A 164 -1.84 -2.67 3.84
C ARG A 164 -0.76 -1.97 3.01
N LEU A 165 0.37 -1.68 3.63
CA LEU A 165 1.57 -1.27 2.89
C LEU A 165 2.13 -2.42 2.04
N PRO A 166 2.74 -2.11 0.88
CA PRO A 166 3.46 -3.10 0.08
C PRO A 166 4.66 -3.63 0.86
N GLU A 167 5.00 -4.90 0.63
CA GLU A 167 6.19 -5.48 1.22
C GLU A 167 7.47 -4.80 0.69
N LYS A 168 8.49 -4.72 1.54
CA LYS A 168 9.77 -4.12 1.15
C LYS A 168 10.49 -5.04 0.16
N PRO A 169 10.72 -4.61 -1.10
CA PRO A 169 11.49 -5.40 -2.04
C PRO A 169 12.93 -5.53 -1.55
N VAL A 170 13.46 -6.75 -1.61
CA VAL A 170 14.85 -7.06 -1.25
C VAL A 170 15.50 -7.65 -2.48
N TYR A 171 16.58 -7.01 -2.95
CA TYR A 171 17.39 -7.53 -4.04
C TYR A 171 18.66 -8.14 -3.45
N SER A 172 18.77 -9.46 -3.54
CA SER A 172 19.87 -10.24 -3.01
C SER A 172 20.66 -10.88 -4.16
N VAL A 173 21.98 -10.94 -3.98
CA VAL A 173 22.90 -11.58 -4.92
C VAL A 173 23.67 -12.69 -4.21
N LYS A 174 23.87 -13.81 -4.91
CA LYS A 174 24.74 -14.90 -4.51
C LYS A 174 26.01 -14.85 -5.34
N VAL A 175 27.16 -15.11 -4.72
CA VAL A 175 28.43 -15.18 -5.45
C VAL A 175 28.64 -16.62 -5.91
N ILE A 176 28.66 -16.83 -7.22
CA ILE A 176 29.01 -18.11 -7.84
C ILE A 176 30.27 -17.87 -8.67
N ASN A 177 31.35 -18.55 -8.35
CA ASN A 177 32.64 -18.46 -9.05
C ASN A 177 33.18 -17.02 -9.17
N GLY A 178 33.02 -16.21 -8.12
CA GLY A 178 33.51 -14.82 -8.09
C GLY A 178 32.62 -13.81 -8.86
N VAL A 179 31.55 -14.27 -9.51
CA VAL A 179 30.56 -13.43 -10.18
C VAL A 179 29.33 -13.30 -9.29
N SER A 180 28.82 -12.07 -9.13
CA SER A 180 27.57 -11.81 -8.42
C SER A 180 26.39 -12.16 -9.35
N VAL A 181 25.62 -13.17 -8.96
CA VAL A 181 24.42 -13.64 -9.68
C VAL A 181 23.20 -13.40 -8.82
N TYR A 182 22.06 -13.09 -9.44
CA TYR A 182 20.79 -12.91 -8.74
C TYR A 182 20.39 -14.14 -7.91
N ASP A 183 19.93 -13.90 -6.68
CA ASP A 183 19.44 -14.93 -5.77
C ASP A 183 17.92 -14.84 -5.61
N SER A 184 17.18 -15.76 -6.24
CA SER A 184 15.73 -15.81 -6.17
C SER A 184 15.17 -16.25 -4.82
N GLN A 185 15.96 -16.93 -3.97
CA GLN A 185 15.48 -17.44 -2.68
C GLN A 185 15.48 -16.36 -1.59
N ASN A 186 16.49 -15.48 -1.61
CA ASN A 186 16.65 -14.40 -0.62
C ASN A 186 16.15 -13.05 -1.14
N SER A 187 15.50 -13.01 -2.31
CA SER A 187 14.95 -11.78 -2.90
C SER A 187 13.43 -11.74 -2.79
N THR A 188 12.89 -10.64 -2.29
CA THR A 188 11.46 -10.38 -2.19
C THR A 188 11.01 -9.53 -3.37
N GLN A 189 10.10 -10.04 -4.21
CA GLN A 189 9.61 -9.36 -5.41
C GLN A 189 8.77 -8.12 -5.08
N LEU A 190 8.60 -7.26 -6.09
CA LEU A 190 7.68 -6.14 -6.04
C LEU A 190 6.23 -6.64 -6.28
N GLU A 191 5.34 -6.41 -5.32
CA GLU A 191 3.95 -6.92 -5.34
C GLU A 191 3.01 -6.22 -6.34
N TRP A 192 3.52 -5.29 -7.13
CA TRP A 192 2.76 -4.57 -8.14
C TRP A 192 2.68 -5.36 -9.45
N ASP A 193 1.60 -5.18 -10.21
CA ASP A 193 1.46 -5.65 -11.58
C ASP A 193 2.41 -4.92 -12.54
N GLU A 194 2.68 -5.52 -13.70
CA GLU A 194 3.72 -5.03 -14.62
C GLU A 194 3.52 -3.59 -15.09
N VAL A 195 2.27 -3.15 -15.27
CA VAL A 195 1.95 -1.79 -15.71
C VAL A 195 2.31 -0.76 -14.64
N ASN A 196 2.01 -1.07 -13.37
CA ASN A 196 2.40 -0.23 -12.25
C ASN A 196 3.90 -0.36 -11.91
N GLN A 197 4.54 -1.50 -12.18
CA GLN A 197 6.00 -1.63 -12.08
C GLN A 197 6.74 -0.65 -13.01
N ILE A 198 6.23 -0.41 -14.22
CA ILE A 198 6.79 0.60 -15.16
C ILE A 198 6.70 2.02 -14.60
N ASP A 199 5.57 2.38 -13.96
CA ASP A 199 5.44 3.67 -13.26
C ASP A 199 6.48 3.81 -12.15
N ILE A 200 6.64 2.75 -11.36
CA ILE A 200 7.59 2.72 -10.23
C ILE A 200 9.02 2.88 -10.74
N MET A 201 9.38 2.24 -11.85
CA MET A 201 10.68 2.43 -12.50
C MET A 201 10.88 3.88 -12.96
N ALA A 202 9.87 4.50 -13.57
CA ALA A 202 9.95 5.90 -13.99
C ALA A 202 10.11 6.86 -12.79
N ILE A 203 9.41 6.59 -11.67
CA ILE A 203 9.58 7.35 -10.43
C ILE A 203 11.00 7.20 -9.88
N LEU A 204 11.54 5.98 -9.85
CA LEU A 204 12.89 5.71 -9.39
C LEU A 204 13.94 6.43 -10.26
N LEU A 205 13.80 6.39 -11.58
CA LEU A 205 14.70 7.07 -12.51
C LEU A 205 14.61 8.59 -12.36
N SER A 206 13.41 9.12 -12.14
CA SER A 206 13.22 10.55 -11.85
C SER A 206 13.89 10.95 -10.53
N ASP A 207 13.84 10.10 -9.50
CA ASP A 207 14.54 10.33 -8.22
C ASP A 207 16.07 10.32 -8.38
N LEU A 208 16.58 9.65 -9.42
CA LEU A 208 18.00 9.67 -9.82
C LEU A 208 18.38 10.87 -10.68
N GLY A 209 17.44 11.77 -11.00
CA GLY A 209 17.66 12.91 -11.88
C GLY A 209 17.53 12.59 -13.38
N ILE A 210 17.15 11.36 -13.74
CA ILE A 210 16.93 10.95 -15.13
C ILE A 210 15.43 11.07 -15.43
N SER A 211 15.03 12.18 -16.06
CA SER A 211 13.65 12.34 -16.52
C SER A 211 13.38 11.48 -17.76
N LEU A 212 12.46 10.51 -17.62
CA LEU A 212 11.99 9.65 -18.70
C LEU A 212 10.47 9.56 -18.71
N ARG A 213 9.88 9.50 -19.89
CA ARG A 213 8.45 9.24 -20.05
C ARG A 213 8.19 7.74 -19.98
N ARG A 214 6.98 7.33 -19.59
CA ARG A 214 6.58 5.90 -19.56
C ARG A 214 6.79 5.21 -20.91
N GLU A 215 6.54 5.93 -22.00
CA GLU A 215 6.74 5.45 -23.37
C GLU A 215 8.22 5.09 -23.64
N ASP A 216 9.16 5.90 -23.15
CA ASP A 216 10.60 5.64 -23.31
C ASP A 216 11.02 4.40 -22.49
N VAL A 217 10.50 4.27 -21.26
CA VAL A 217 10.77 3.11 -20.40
C VAL A 217 10.19 1.83 -21.03
N MET A 218 9.00 1.90 -21.60
CA MET A 218 8.38 0.79 -22.33
C MET A 218 9.16 0.42 -23.59
N GLN A 219 9.58 1.39 -24.40
CA GLN A 219 10.38 1.13 -25.59
C GLN A 219 11.73 0.49 -25.25
N VAL A 220 12.38 0.91 -24.16
CA VAL A 220 13.62 0.30 -23.68
C VAL A 220 13.36 -1.12 -23.16
N ALA A 221 12.27 -1.32 -22.40
CA ALA A 221 11.89 -2.64 -21.93
C ALA A 221 11.58 -3.60 -23.09
N GLU A 222 10.89 -3.14 -24.13
CA GLU A 222 10.61 -3.91 -25.36
C GLU A 222 11.87 -4.18 -26.17
N LYS A 223 12.75 -3.18 -26.35
CA LYS A 223 14.06 -3.39 -27.00
C LYS A 223 14.88 -4.42 -26.25
N HIS A 224 14.90 -4.38 -24.92
CA HIS A 224 15.59 -5.36 -24.10
C HIS A 224 14.95 -6.76 -24.19
N LYS A 225 13.62 -6.86 -24.31
CA LYS A 225 12.92 -8.13 -24.58
C LYS A 225 13.21 -8.69 -25.98
N ILE A 226 13.40 -7.83 -26.98
CA ILE A 226 13.73 -8.22 -28.37
C ILE A 226 15.22 -8.53 -28.52
N GLN A 227 16.09 -7.90 -27.72
CA GLN A 227 17.56 -8.03 -27.79
C GLN A 227 18.16 -9.14 -26.90
N GLY A 228 17.40 -9.83 -26.02
CA GLY A 228 17.85 -11.02 -25.26
C GLY A 228 16.90 -12.20 -25.46
N ILE A 229 17.33 -13.44 -25.76
CA ILE A 229 17.98 -14.42 -24.87
C ILE A 229 17.31 -14.49 -23.49
#